data_AF-Q9HJG9-F1
#
_entry.id   AF-Q9HJG9-F1
#
_cell.length_a   1.000
_cell.length_b   1.000
_cell.length_c   1.000
_cell.angle_alpha   90.00
_cell.angle_beta   90.00
_cell.angle_gamma   90.00
#
_symmetry.space_group_name_H-M   'P 1'
#
loop_
_entity.id
_entity.type
_entity.pdbx_description
1 polymer ?
#
loop_
_entity_poly.entity_id
_entity_poly.type
_entity_poly.pdbx_seq_one_letter_code
_entity_poly.pdbx_strand_id
1 'polypeptide(L)' 'MVQPFVEDAEVHIDPTVNNKKPGVYKYLTLSGEMLDVRIKINYDGNVIVARLKYIPEMDYPLMYIEE' A
#
# COMPACT_ATOMS: atom_id res chain seq x y z
N MET A 1 8.57 10.68 8.66
CA MET A 1 8.12 9.36 9.12
C MET A 1 8.14 9.33 10.64
N VAL A 2 7.08 8.81 11.26
CA VAL A 2 6.85 8.92 12.72
C VAL A 2 6.71 7.57 13.42
N GLN A 3 6.59 6.48 12.66
CA GLN A 3 6.56 5.13 13.21
C GLN A 3 7.99 4.62 13.43
N PRO A 4 8.27 3.91 14.54
CA PRO A 4 9.61 3.40 14.84
C PRO A 4 10.19 2.51 13.74
N PHE A 5 11.50 2.59 13.55
CA PHE A 5 12.30 1.70 12.68
C PHE A 5 12.02 1.79 11.17
N VAL A 6 11.08 2.62 10.75
CA VAL A 6 10.82 2.90 9.33
C VAL A 6 11.94 3.80 8.80
N GLU A 7 12.76 3.25 7.91
CA GLU A 7 13.81 4.01 7.21
C GLU A 7 13.27 4.74 6.00
N ASP A 8 12.28 4.15 5.31
CA ASP A 8 11.66 4.73 4.12
C ASP A 8 10.24 4.21 3.90
N ALA A 9 9.41 5.02 3.26
CA ALA A 9 8.03 4.68 2.92
C ALA A 9 7.62 5.31 1.58
N GLU A 10 7.44 4.46 0.58
CA GLU A 10 6.90 4.83 -0.73
C GLU A 10 5.42 4.45 -0.78
N VAL A 11 4.56 5.42 -1.10
CA VAL A 11 3.11 5.24 -1.18
C VAL A 11 2.61 5.73 -2.52
N HIS A 12 1.97 4.85 -3.27
CA HIS A 12 1.24 5.17 -4.49
C HIS A 12 -0.25 4.89 -4.31
N ILE A 13 -1.09 5.81 -4.77
CA ILE A 13 -2.54 5.68 -4.75
C ILE A 13 -3.02 5.57 -6.19
N ASP A 14 -3.54 4.41 -6.57
CA ASP A 14 -4.17 4.17 -7.86
C ASP A 14 -5.70 4.05 -7.71
N PRO A 15 -6.47 5.10 -8.06
CA PRO A 15 -7.93 5.08 -7.96
C PRO A 15 -8.60 4.20 -9.03
N THR A 16 -7.84 3.66 -10.00
CA THR A 16 -8.39 2.93 -11.15
C THR A 16 -8.55 1.43 -10.91
N VAL A 17 -7.88 0.86 -9.89
CA VAL A 17 -7.79 -0.59 -9.61
C VAL A 17 -9.14 -1.30 -9.60
N ASN A 18 -10.21 -0.63 -9.13
CA ASN A 18 -11.56 -1.21 -9.04
C ASN A 18 -12.60 -0.52 -9.94
N ASN A 19 -12.18 0.32 -10.90
CA ASN A 19 -13.05 1.08 -11.81
C ASN A 19 -14.21 1.82 -11.09
N LYS A 20 -14.02 2.17 -9.81
CA LYS A 20 -15.05 2.82 -9.01
C LYS A 20 -15.31 4.20 -9.60
N LYS A 21 -16.54 4.46 -10.02
CA LYS A 21 -16.93 5.77 -10.52
C LYS A 21 -17.17 6.71 -9.34
N PRO A 22 -16.65 7.95 -9.37
CA PRO A 22 -16.98 8.95 -8.37
C PRO A 22 -18.50 9.16 -8.34
N GLY A 23 -19.08 9.25 -7.15
CA GLY A 23 -20.48 9.58 -6.98
C GLY A 23 -20.78 11.05 -7.31
N VAL A 24 -21.94 11.54 -6.89
CA VAL A 24 -22.40 12.94 -7.08
C VAL A 24 -21.34 13.96 -6.63
N TYR A 25 -20.56 13.62 -5.61
CA TYR A 25 -19.57 14.50 -5.01
C TYR A 25 -18.17 14.43 -5.67
N LYS A 26 -18.00 13.67 -6.77
CA LYS A 26 -16.78 13.61 -7.59
C LYS A 26 -15.49 13.22 -6.83
N TYR A 27 -15.60 12.54 -5.70
CA TYR A 27 -14.47 11.91 -5.01
C TYR A 27 -14.73 10.43 -4.74
N LEU A 28 -13.66 9.70 -4.44
CA LEU A 28 -13.69 8.31 -4.01
C LEU A 28 -13.11 8.21 -2.61
N THR A 29 -13.70 7.34 -1.79
CA THR A 29 -13.10 6.96 -0.51
C THR A 29 -11.93 6.02 -0.79
N LEU A 30 -10.75 6.36 -0.27
CA LEU A 30 -9.56 5.52 -0.36
C LEU A 30 -9.83 4.14 0.24
N SER A 31 -9.57 3.09 -0.52
CA SER A 31 -9.69 1.70 -0.07
C SER A 31 -8.37 0.97 -0.22
N GLY A 32 -8.21 -0.17 0.47
CA GLY A 32 -6.94 -0.91 0.51
C GLY A 32 -6.46 -1.35 -0.86
N GLU A 33 -7.38 -1.63 -1.79
CA GLU A 33 -7.05 -2.05 -3.16
C GLU A 33 -6.41 -0.92 -3.98
N MET A 34 -6.64 0.34 -3.61
CA MET A 34 -6.05 1.50 -4.28
C MET A 34 -4.62 1.78 -3.83
N LEU A 35 -4.12 1.06 -2.82
CA LEU A 35 -2.81 1.31 -2.21
C LEU A 35 -1.76 0.34 -2.75
N ASP A 36 -0.68 0.90 -3.29
CA ASP A 36 0.60 0.20 -3.55
C ASP A 36 1.66 0.87 -2.65
N VAL A 37 2.06 0.16 -1.59
CA VAL A 37 2.95 0.69 -0.54
C VAL A 37 4.16 -0.19 -0.38
N ARG A 38 5.34 0.42 -0.29
CA ARG A 38 6.61 -0.22 0.02
C ARG A 38 7.23 0.46 1.23
N ILE A 39 7.48 -0.31 2.29
CA ILE A 39 8.06 0.20 3.53
C ILE A 39 9.37 -0.51 3.77
N LYS A 40 10.45 0.25 3.91
CA LYS A 40 11.76 -0.25 4.32
C LYS A 40 11.90 -0.10 5.84
N ILE A 41 12.11 -1.21 6.52
CA ILE A 41 12.21 -1.27 7.99
C ILE A 41 13.60 -1.77 8.36
N ASN A 42 14.29 -1.07 9.26
CA ASN A 42 15.57 -1.50 9.80
C ASN A 42 15.48 -1.64 11.31
N TYR A 43 15.62 -2.87 11.78
CA TYR A 43 15.69 -3.17 13.20
C TYR A 43 17.00 -3.87 13.52
N ASP A 44 17.83 -3.21 14.33
CA ASP A 44 19.13 -3.74 14.77
C ASP A 44 20.04 -4.18 13.60
N GLY A 45 20.04 -3.41 12.51
CA GLY A 45 20.82 -3.70 11.30
C GLY A 45 20.18 -4.72 10.35
N ASN A 46 19.08 -5.36 10.74
CA ASN A 46 18.31 -6.25 9.87
C ASN A 46 17.31 -5.41 9.09
N VAL A 47 17.45 -5.42 7.77
CA VAL A 47 16.61 -4.66 6.85
C VAL A 47 15.61 -5.61 6.21
N ILE A 48 14.33 -5.24 6.28
CA ILE A 48 13.26 -5.90 5.54
C ILE A 48 12.50 -4.89 4.68
N VAL A 49 11.88 -5.38 3.62
CA VAL A 49 10.95 -4.63 2.79
C VAL A 49 9.55 -5.24 2.92
N ALA A 50 8.62 -4.49 3.48
CA ALA A 50 7.22 -4.86 3.56
C ALA A 50 6.42 -4.22 2.41
N ARG A 51 5.44 -4.97 1.89
CA ARG A 51 4.56 -4.51 0.80
C ARG A 51 3.10 -4.60 1.20
N LEU A 52 2.31 -3.65 0.70
CA LEU A 52 0.85 -3.73 0.58
C LEU A 52 0.50 -3.47 -0.89
N LYS A 53 -0.19 -4.42 -1.52
CA LYS A 53 -0.63 -4.28 -2.91
C LYS A 53 -1.86 -5.14 -3.20
N TYR A 54 -2.75 -4.65 -4.06
CA TYR A 54 -3.84 -5.44 -4.61
C TYR A 54 -3.33 -6.55 -5.54
N ILE A 55 -3.73 -7.79 -5.26
CA ILE A 55 -3.42 -8.99 -6.05
C ILE A 55 -4.70 -9.40 -6.79
N PRO A 56 -4.81 -9.13 -8.11
CA PRO A 56 -6.04 -9.39 -8.88
C PRO A 56 -6.49 -10.85 -8.86
N GLU A 57 -5.55 -11.79 -8.84
CA GLU A 57 -5.82 -13.23 -8.82
C GLU A 57 -6.51 -13.68 -7.53
N MET A 58 -6.36 -12.91 -6.45
CA MET A 58 -6.95 -13.18 -5.14
C MET A 58 -8.10 -12.24 -4.80
N ASP A 59 -8.35 -11.20 -5.62
CA ASP A 59 -9.24 -10.08 -5.34
C ASP A 59 -8.99 -9.51 -3.92
N TYR A 60 -7.71 -9.29 -3.57
CA TYR A 60 -7.32 -8.97 -2.20
C TYR A 60 -6.13 -8.00 -2.09
N PRO A 61 -6.20 -6.96 -1.24
CA PRO A 61 -5.04 -6.12 -0.90
C PRO A 61 -4.12 -6.85 0.08
N LEU A 62 -3.13 -7.54 -0.46
CA LEU A 62 -2.24 -8.42 0.31
C LEU A 62 -1.10 -7.64 0.96
N MET A 63 -0.84 -7.94 2.24
CA MET A 63 0.36 -7.55 2.95
C MET A 63 1.34 -8.72 3.03
N TYR A 64 2.61 -8.49 2.70
CA TYR A 64 3.66 -9.52 2.75
C TYR A 64 5.05 -8.91 2.92
N ILE A 65 6.03 -9.75 3.26
CA ILE A 65 7.46 -9.39 3.24
C ILE A 65 8.01 -9.72 1.86
N GLU A 66 8.54 -8.72 1.18
CA GLU A 66 9.11 -8.83 -0.17
C GLU A 66 10.57 -9.28 -0.13
N GLU A 67 11.35 -8.70 0.79
CA GLU A 67 12.78 -8.98 1.02
C GLU A 67 13.12 -8.96 2.51
#